data_AF-A0A3N0V0L2-F1
#
_entry.id   AF-A0A3N0V0L2-F1
#
_cell.length_a   1.000
_cell.length_b   1.000
_cell.length_c   1.000
_cell.angle_alpha   90.00
_cell.angle_beta   90.00
_cell.angle_gamma   90.00
#
_symmetry.space_group_name_H-M   'P 1'
#
loop_
_entity.id
_entity.type
_entity.pdbx_description
1 polymer ?
#
loop_
_entity_poly.entity_id
_entity_poly.type
_entity_poly.pdbx_seq_one_letter_code
_entity_poly.pdbx_strand_id
1 'polypeptide(L)' 'MLGQLKGALRAFWRLFRRLSGDDAYERYLRHHVEHHGDEAPLTRAAFFKQWQDNKWKGVKRCC' A
#
# COMPACT_ATOMS: atom_id res chain seq x y z
N MET A 1 1.78 -20.91 26.76
CA MET A 1 1.07 -21.19 25.48
C MET A 1 0.33 -19.97 24.89
N LEU A 2 -0.38 -19.13 25.67
CA LEU A 2 -1.13 -17.98 25.12
C LEU A 2 -0.29 -16.91 24.37
N GLY A 3 0.99 -16.73 24.71
CA GLY A 3 1.86 -15.74 24.07
C GLY A 3 2.19 -16.08 22.61
N GLN A 4 2.27 -17.36 22.26
CA GLN A 4 2.60 -17.84 20.92
C GLN A 4 1.46 -17.60 19.92
N LEU A 5 0.21 -17.85 20.36
CA LEU A 5 -1.01 -17.55 19.59
C LEU A 5 -1.15 -16.06 19.28
N LYS A 6 -0.88 -15.20 20.26
CA LYS A 6 -0.86 -13.73 20.04
C LYS A 6 0.24 -13.30 19.08
N GLY A 7 1.38 -13.99 19.05
CA GLY A 7 2.46 -13.79 18.08
C GLY A 7 2.02 -14.12 16.65
N ALA A 8 1.48 -15.32 16.46
CA ALA A 8 1.00 -15.81 15.17
C ALA A 8 -0.12 -14.93 14.60
N LEU A 9 -1.10 -14.52 15.42
CA LEU A 9 -2.18 -13.65 15.00
C LEU A 9 -1.67 -12.28 14.51
N ARG A 10 -0.66 -11.70 15.19
CA ARG A 10 -0.04 -10.43 14.77
C ARG A 10 0.74 -10.56 13.47
N ALA A 11 1.39 -11.70 13.23
CA ALA A 11 2.09 -11.96 11.97
C ALA A 11 1.08 -12.12 10.83
N PHE A 12 0.04 -12.92 11.04
CA PHE A 12 -1.04 -13.12 10.08
C PHE A 12 -1.75 -11.80 9.74
N TRP A 13 -2.08 -10.99 10.74
CA TRP A 13 -2.71 -9.68 10.53
C TRP A 13 -1.85 -8.74 9.68
N ARG A 14 -0.54 -8.70 9.91
CA ARG A 14 0.39 -7.91 9.10
C ARG A 14 0.45 -8.40 7.66
N LEU A 15 0.45 -9.71 7.45
CA LEU A 15 0.41 -10.30 6.11
C LEU A 15 -0.89 -9.95 5.39
N PHE A 16 -2.03 -10.11 6.07
CA PHE A 16 -3.35 -9.79 5.54
C PHE A 16 -3.46 -8.33 5.11
N ARG A 17 -3.02 -7.39 5.95
CA ARG A 17 -2.98 -5.95 5.60
C ARG A 17 -2.16 -5.66 4.36
N ARG A 18 -1.04 -6.35 4.19
CA ARG A 18 -0.16 -6.19 3.04
C ARG A 18 -0.76 -6.75 1.76
N LEU A 19 -1.48 -7.88 1.86
CA LEU A 19 -2.17 -8.52 0.73
C LEU A 19 -3.43 -7.75 0.31
N SER A 20 -4.20 -7.24 1.27
CA SER A 20 -5.38 -6.41 0.99
C SER A 20 -5.01 -5.03 0.44
N GLY A 21 -3.78 -4.59 0.65
CA GLY A 21 -3.34 -3.22 0.32
C GLY A 21 -3.84 -2.18 1.31
N ASP A 22 -4.30 -2.59 2.50
CA ASP A 22 -4.70 -1.69 3.57
C ASP A 22 -3.54 -0.78 4.03
N ASP A 23 -2.30 -1.28 3.95
CA ASP A 23 -1.07 -0.55 4.25
C ASP A 23 -0.43 0.15 3.03
N ALA A 24 -1.11 0.19 1.88
CA ALA A 24 -0.54 0.66 0.63
C ALA A 24 -0.15 2.15 0.67
N TYR A 25 -0.95 2.98 1.35
CA TYR A 25 -0.68 4.42 1.45
C TYR A 25 0.52 4.69 2.38
N GLU A 26 0.63 3.98 3.49
CA GLU A 26 1.77 4.08 4.41
C GLU A 26 3.07 3.63 3.73
N ARG A 27 2.99 2.61 2.86
CA ARG A 27 4.11 2.18 2.01
C ARG A 27 4.49 3.26 0.98
N TYR A 28 3.49 3.89 0.36
CA TYR A 28 3.71 5.01 -0.54
C TYR A 28 4.43 6.17 0.16
N LEU A 29 3.99 6.56 1.36
CA LEU A 29 4.63 7.65 2.11
C LEU A 29 6.10 7.36 2.44
N ARG A 30 6.43 6.12 2.86
CA ARG A 30 7.84 5.76 3.09
C ARG A 30 8.68 5.88 1.83
N HIS A 31 8.18 5.31 0.72
CA HIS A 31 8.85 5.40 -0.57
C HIS A 31 8.98 6.86 -1.04
N HIS A 32 7.96 7.68 -0.81
CA HIS A 32 7.97 9.10 -1.15
C HIS A 32 9.05 9.87 -0.37
N VAL A 33 9.19 9.61 0.93
CA VAL A 33 10.25 10.23 1.74
C VAL A 33 11.63 9.78 1.27
N GLU A 34 11.78 8.51 0.90
CA GLU A 34 13.06 7.94 0.44
C GLU A 34 13.49 8.45 -0.94
N HIS A 35 12.55 8.74 -1.85
CA HIS A 35 12.85 9.01 -3.26
C HIS A 35 12.41 10.41 -3.78
N HIS A 36 11.51 11.08 -3.08
CA HIS A 36 10.84 12.31 -3.54
C HIS A 36 10.74 13.36 -2.43
N GLY A 37 11.70 13.40 -1.50
CA GLY A 37 11.63 14.15 -0.23
C GLY A 37 11.31 15.65 -0.34
N ASP A 38 11.58 16.28 -1.49
CA ASP A 38 11.31 17.71 -1.73
C ASP A 38 9.89 18.00 -2.26
N GLU A 39 9.15 16.98 -2.71
CA GLU A 39 7.78 17.14 -3.20
C GLU A 39 6.76 16.86 -2.09
N ALA A 40 5.58 17.49 -2.16
CA ALA A 40 4.49 17.13 -1.25
C ALA A 40 3.87 15.79 -1.68
N PRO A 41 3.74 14.80 -0.77
CA PRO A 41 3.09 13.55 -1.10
C PRO A 41 1.61 13.77 -1.46
N LEU A 42 1.09 12.92 -2.34
CA LEU A 42 -0.32 12.88 -2.66
C LEU A 42 -1.16 12.65 -1.40
N THR A 43 -2.33 13.29 -1.34
CA THR A 43 -3.33 12.94 -0.34
C THR A 43 -3.76 11.47 -0.50
N ARG A 44 -4.22 10.85 0.59
CA ARG A 44 -4.69 9.45 0.57
C ARG A 44 -5.73 9.21 -0.53
N ALA A 45 -6.71 10.11 -0.67
CA ALA A 45 -7.74 10.01 -1.71
C ALA A 45 -7.15 10.10 -3.12
N ALA A 46 -6.22 11.04 -3.36
CA ALA A 46 -5.57 11.19 -4.65
C ALA A 46 -4.72 9.97 -5.02
N PHE A 47 -3.99 9.40 -4.05
CA PHE A 47 -3.23 8.16 -4.24
C PHE A 47 -4.14 7.00 -4.66
N PHE A 48 -5.22 6.74 -3.93
CA PHE A 48 -6.14 5.64 -4.26
C PHE A 48 -6.88 5.88 -5.58
N LYS A 49 -7.18 7.14 -5.93
CA LYS A 49 -7.74 7.49 -7.24
C LYS A 49 -6.75 7.17 -8.35
N GLN A 50 -5.50 7.63 -8.23
CA GLN A 50 -4.45 7.37 -9.23
C GLN A 50 -4.18 5.86 -9.36
N TRP A 51 -4.16 5.11 -8.25
CA TRP A 51 -3.97 3.67 -8.26
C TRP A 51 -5.08 2.93 -9.02
N GLN A 52 -6.34 3.31 -8.79
CA GLN A 52 -7.49 2.77 -9.53
C GLN A 52 -7.44 3.18 -11.00
N ASP A 53 -7.14 4.44 -11.28
CA ASP A 53 -6.98 4.94 -12.65
C ASP A 53 -5.90 4.13 -13.40
N ASN A 54 -4.75 3.84 -12.78
CA ASN A 54 -3.69 3.04 -13.40
C ASN A 54 -4.07 1.56 -13.64
N LYS A 55 -5.02 1.04 -12.85
CA LYS A 55 -5.53 -0.33 -13.00
C LYS A 55 -6.56 -0.43 -14.12
N TRP A 56 -7.42 0.57 -14.25
CA TRP A 56 -8.65 0.47 -15.04
C TRP A 56 -8.74 1.43 -16.23
N LYS A 57 -7.88 2.45 -16.30
CA LYS A 57 -7.82 3.38 -17.44
C LYS A 57 -6.69 3.01 -18.40
N GLY A 58 -7.01 3.17 -19.68
CA GLY A 58 -6.12 2.88 -20.81
C GLY A 58 -6.28 1.45 -21.32
N VAL A 59 -6.24 1.29 -22.64
CA VAL A 59 -6.14 -0.04 -23.26
C VAL A 59 -4.69 -0.49 -23.10
N LYS A 60 -4.42 -1.46 -22.22
CA LYS A 60 -3.11 -2.13 -22.18
C LYS A 60 -3.02 -3.06 -23.39
N ARG A 61 -2.68 -2.50 -24.55
CA ARG A 61 -2.40 -3.30 -25.74
C ARG A 61 -1.08 -4.02 -25.46
N CYS A 62 -1.10 -5.34 -25.49
CA CYS A 62 0.11 -6.11 -25.76
C CYS A 62 0.48 -5.80 -27.20
N CYS A 63 1.42 -4.88 -27.37
CA CYS A 63 2.29 -4.83 -28.55
C CYS A 63 3.57 -5.56 -28.14
#